data_AF-A0A8S3UFC3-F1
#
_entry.id   AF-A0A8S3UFC3-F1
#
_cell.length_a   1.000
_cell.length_b   1.000
_cell.length_c   1.000
_cell.angle_alpha   90.00
_cell.angle_beta   90.00
_cell.angle_gamma   90.00
#
_symmetry.space_group_name_H-M   'P 1'
#
loop_
_entity.id
_entity.type
_entity.pdbx_description
1 polymer ?
#
loop_
_entity_poly.entity_id
_entity_poly.type
_entity_poly.pdbx_seq_one_letter_code
_entity_poly.pdbx_strand_id
1 'polypeptide(L)'
;MDFKLNQRFNSWCPPDFRKKCNTNNQPFFLENGYNPERSERSDFLRVPNSNIVKTVRCFRCGQTGHFYKQCAEIRIKSKKKLNRDLERLSIFIQRKTCENFPFFNLDDSEFRKATRANSIHVKVNLLQTSQTKILKEKVKLESVVDLIKEQLKENRKSLRQEIDFLKQENRTLKSKLQKTISKSAELSREIEIRNLENDKLREQLERCTSKYQAWTYQN
;
A
#
# COMPACT_ATOMS: atom_id res chain seq x y z
N MET A 1 -42.74 34.25 22.81
CA MET A 1 -43.17 33.45 21.64
C MET A 1 -41.89 32.92 20.99
N ASP A 2 -41.29 31.91 21.63
CA ASP A 2 -40.00 31.35 21.26
C ASP A 2 -40.19 29.95 20.66
N PHE A 3 -39.80 29.77 19.41
CA PHE A 3 -39.80 28.47 18.73
C PHE A 3 -38.47 27.74 19.00
N LYS A 4 -38.50 26.75 19.91
CA LYS A 4 -37.44 25.75 20.08
C LYS A 4 -37.65 24.61 19.08
N LEU A 5 -36.78 24.53 18.08
CA LEU A 5 -36.76 23.45 17.08
C LEU A 5 -35.45 22.67 17.25
N ASN A 6 -35.35 21.83 18.28
CA ASN A 6 -34.24 20.89 18.38
C ASN A 6 -34.53 19.69 19.29
N GLN A 7 -35.47 18.83 18.89
CA GLN A 7 -35.58 17.46 19.44
C GLN A 7 -36.12 16.52 18.35
N ARG A 8 -35.22 15.90 17.57
CA ARG A 8 -35.49 14.65 16.83
C ARG A 8 -34.23 14.15 16.11
N PHE A 9 -33.23 13.70 16.86
CA PHE A 9 -32.11 12.94 16.26
C PHE A 9 -31.50 11.88 17.19
N ASN A 10 -32.27 11.32 18.14
CA ASN A 10 -31.78 10.32 19.09
C ASN A 10 -32.67 9.07 19.20
N SER A 11 -33.11 8.48 18.07
CA SER A 11 -33.89 7.21 18.11
C SER A 11 -33.30 6.05 17.32
N TRP A 12 -32.09 6.15 16.76
CA TRP A 12 -31.46 5.07 15.99
C TRP A 12 -30.02 4.80 16.46
N CYS A 13 -29.87 4.33 17.70
CA CYS A 13 -28.62 3.73 18.17
C CYS A 13 -28.93 2.43 18.94
N PRO A 14 -28.43 1.27 18.49
CA PRO A 14 -28.59 0.00 19.19
C PRO A 14 -27.97 0.01 20.61
N PRO A 15 -28.57 -0.70 21.58
CA PRO A 15 -28.20 -0.63 23.00
C PRO A 15 -26.78 -1.13 23.35
N ASP A 16 -26.12 -1.90 22.48
CA ASP A 16 -24.85 -2.57 22.82
C ASP A 16 -23.58 -1.69 22.70
N PHE A 17 -23.69 -0.47 22.20
CA PHE A 17 -22.52 0.43 22.05
C PHE A 17 -22.38 1.49 23.15
N ARG A 18 -23.24 1.48 24.18
CA ARG A 18 -23.32 2.57 25.17
C ARG A 18 -22.34 2.46 26.37
N LYS A 19 -21.37 1.53 26.35
CA LYS A 19 -20.48 1.26 27.51
C LYS A 19 -18.99 1.63 27.34
N LYS A 20 -18.59 2.41 26.31
CA LYS A 20 -17.17 2.81 26.12
C LYS A 20 -16.87 4.30 25.99
N CYS A 21 -17.83 5.17 26.26
CA CYS A 21 -17.60 6.62 26.25
C CYS A 21 -17.92 7.21 27.63
N ASN A 22 -17.19 6.79 28.66
CA ASN A 22 -17.16 7.53 29.92
C ASN A 22 -15.81 7.33 30.63
N THR A 23 -14.82 8.11 30.24
CA THR A 23 -13.65 8.42 31.07
C THR A 23 -13.26 9.87 30.85
N ASN A 24 -13.84 10.72 31.70
CA ASN A 24 -13.20 11.79 32.46
C ASN A 24 -12.06 12.60 31.80
N ASN A 25 -12.38 13.89 31.60
CA ASN A 25 -11.66 15.03 32.18
C ASN A 25 -10.13 14.93 32.30
N GLN A 26 -9.43 15.48 31.31
CA GLN A 26 -8.18 16.22 31.56
C GLN A 26 -8.24 17.59 30.87
N PRO A 27 -7.99 18.69 31.59
CA PRO A 27 -7.86 20.02 31.01
C PRO A 27 -6.46 20.15 30.38
N PHE A 28 -6.41 20.32 29.06
CA PHE A 28 -5.18 20.67 28.35
C PHE A 28 -4.97 22.18 28.47
N PHE A 29 -4.00 22.58 29.28
CA PHE A 29 -3.56 23.96 29.42
C PHE A 29 -3.07 24.51 28.07
N LEU A 30 -3.55 25.71 27.75
CA LEU A 30 -3.08 26.59 26.69
C LEU A 30 -1.76 27.22 27.13
N GLU A 31 -0.66 26.91 26.44
CA GLU A 31 0.51 27.78 26.32
C GLU A 31 1.01 27.73 24.88
N ASN A 32 0.46 28.60 24.04
CA ASN A 32 1.10 29.01 22.81
C ASN A 32 1.24 30.53 22.85
N GLY A 33 2.48 30.99 23.00
CA GLY A 33 2.86 32.39 22.98
C GLY A 33 2.40 33.09 21.71
N TYR A 34 1.69 34.19 21.91
CA TYR A 34 1.30 35.16 20.90
C TYR A 34 2.52 36.06 20.62
N ASN A 35 3.07 36.01 19.40
CA ASN A 35 4.14 36.92 18.96
C ASN A 35 3.54 37.99 18.03
N PRO A 36 3.46 39.28 18.45
CA PRO A 36 2.82 40.33 17.68
C PRO A 36 3.85 41.14 16.89
N GLU A 37 4.46 40.53 15.87
CA GLU A 37 5.18 41.29 14.83
C GLU A 37 4.59 40.95 13.47
N ARG A 38 3.50 41.65 13.16
CA ARG A 38 2.78 41.63 11.89
C ARG A 38 2.82 43.03 11.29
N SER A 39 3.90 43.33 10.57
CA SER A 39 4.11 44.44 9.64
C SER A 39 5.15 43.94 8.64
N GLU A 40 5.05 43.92 7.31
CA GLU A 40 4.08 44.30 6.27
C GLU A 40 3.94 43.06 5.33
N ARG A 41 2.85 42.74 4.63
CA ARG A 41 2.16 43.46 3.55
C ARG A 41 2.98 43.79 2.30
N SER A 42 3.71 42.83 1.74
CA SER A 42 3.89 42.69 0.28
C SER A 42 4.64 41.41 -0.04
N ASP A 43 3.94 40.38 -0.56
CA ASP A 43 4.53 39.29 -1.36
C ASP A 43 3.43 38.43 -2.01
N PHE A 44 2.41 39.10 -2.56
CA PHE A 44 1.58 38.51 -3.62
C PHE A 44 2.36 38.67 -4.92
N LEU A 45 3.20 37.69 -5.24
CA LEU A 45 3.67 37.26 -6.58
C LEU A 45 4.97 36.43 -6.44
N ARG A 46 4.98 35.43 -5.56
CA ARG A 46 5.96 34.36 -5.68
C ARG A 46 5.38 33.26 -6.55
N VAL A 47 5.72 33.33 -7.85
CA VAL A 47 5.56 32.21 -8.79
C VAL A 47 6.23 30.98 -8.16
N PRO A 48 5.50 29.88 -7.88
CA PRO A 48 6.14 28.66 -7.42
C PRO A 48 6.90 28.07 -8.60
N ASN A 49 8.22 28.16 -8.50
CA ASN A 49 9.16 27.51 -9.39
C ASN A 49 8.84 26.00 -9.44
N SER A 50 8.52 25.54 -10.63
CA SER A 50 7.89 24.26 -10.94
C SER A 50 8.89 23.11 -10.87
N ASN A 51 9.28 22.66 -9.67
CA ASN A 51 9.95 21.36 -9.52
C ASN A 51 9.83 20.70 -8.14
N ILE A 52 9.04 21.26 -7.21
CA ILE A 52 8.61 20.52 -6.02
C ILE A 52 7.29 19.84 -6.37
N VAL A 53 7.36 18.81 -7.22
CA VAL A 53 6.27 17.85 -7.39
C VAL A 53 6.18 17.09 -6.07
N LYS A 54 5.48 17.68 -5.09
CA LYS A 54 5.02 16.95 -3.91
C LYS A 54 4.26 15.75 -4.48
N THR A 55 4.78 14.56 -4.24
CA THR A 55 4.22 13.28 -4.67
C THR A 55 2.89 13.06 -3.96
N VAL A 56 1.86 13.80 -4.37
CA VAL A 56 0.51 13.63 -3.84
C VAL A 56 0.07 12.23 -4.25
N ARG A 57 -0.14 11.39 -3.24
CA ARG A 57 -0.74 10.07 -3.43
C ARG A 57 -2.25 10.25 -3.57
N CYS A 58 -2.83 9.58 -4.56
CA CYS A 58 -4.26 9.53 -4.72
C CYS A 58 -4.88 8.83 -3.50
N PHE A 59 -5.78 9.52 -2.80
CA PHE A 59 -6.48 8.98 -1.62
C PHE A 59 -7.36 7.75 -1.93
N ARG A 60 -7.61 7.44 -3.20
CA ARG A 60 -8.44 6.31 -3.62
C ARG A 60 -7.62 5.05 -3.94
N CYS A 61 -6.60 5.16 -4.79
CA CYS A 61 -5.80 4.01 -5.24
C CYS A 61 -4.39 3.94 -4.62
N GLY A 62 -3.95 4.98 -3.91
CA GLY A 62 -2.63 5.05 -3.28
C GLY A 62 -1.47 5.34 -4.22
N GLN A 63 -1.68 5.38 -5.54
CA GLN A 63 -0.65 5.70 -6.54
C GLN A 63 -0.35 7.21 -6.58
N THR A 64 0.88 7.57 -6.93
CA THR A 64 1.31 8.97 -7.11
C THR A 64 1.08 9.46 -8.53
N GLY A 65 0.93 10.78 -8.72
CA GLY A 65 0.89 11.39 -10.06
C GLY A 65 -0.49 11.84 -10.54
N HIS A 66 -1.55 11.67 -9.74
CA HIS A 66 -2.88 12.21 -10.03
C HIS A 66 -3.67 12.52 -8.75
N PHE A 67 -4.63 13.45 -8.83
CA PHE A 67 -5.58 13.73 -7.75
C PHE A 67 -6.82 12.81 -7.83
N TYR A 68 -7.55 12.67 -6.72
CA TYR A 68 -8.77 11.84 -6.60
C TYR A 68 -9.76 12.02 -7.78
N LYS A 69 -9.93 13.25 -8.28
CA LYS A 69 -10.85 13.57 -9.39
C LYS A 69 -10.38 13.08 -10.76
N GLN A 70 -9.09 12.81 -10.92
CA GLN A 70 -8.43 12.38 -12.16
C GLN A 70 -8.07 10.88 -12.13
N CYS A 71 -8.48 10.17 -11.08
CA CYS A 71 -8.22 8.74 -10.97
C CYS A 71 -9.01 7.98 -12.04
N ALA A 72 -8.34 7.31 -12.98
CA ALA A 72 -9.00 6.55 -14.04
C ALA A 72 -9.83 5.37 -13.53
N GLU A 73 -9.64 4.94 -12.27
CA GLU A 73 -10.47 3.91 -11.60
C GLU A 73 -11.89 4.39 -11.22
N ILE A 74 -12.39 5.45 -11.85
CA ILE A 74 -13.76 5.90 -11.64
C ILE A 74 -14.74 4.85 -12.20
N ARG A 75 -15.31 4.07 -11.25
CA ARG A 75 -16.58 3.31 -11.28
C ARG A 75 -16.50 1.78 -11.31
N ILE A 76 -15.61 1.16 -10.54
CA ILE A 76 -15.99 -0.14 -9.96
C ILE A 76 -17.05 0.18 -8.90
N LYS A 77 -18.34 0.14 -9.29
CA LYS A 77 -19.46 0.14 -8.34
C LYS A 77 -19.10 -0.89 -7.27
N SER A 78 -19.16 -0.52 -6.00
CA SER A 78 -18.85 -1.44 -4.89
C SER A 78 -19.51 -2.79 -5.15
N LYS A 79 -18.84 -3.91 -4.87
CA LYS A 79 -19.36 -5.27 -5.17
C LYS A 79 -20.83 -5.46 -4.73
N LYS A 80 -21.23 -4.78 -3.64
CA LYS A 80 -22.61 -4.72 -3.12
C LYS A 80 -23.64 -4.06 -4.07
N LYS A 81 -23.23 -3.08 -4.89
CA LYS A 81 -24.09 -2.44 -5.90
C LYS A 81 -24.15 -3.28 -7.18
N LEU A 82 -23.06 -3.94 -7.57
CA LEU A 82 -23.05 -4.87 -8.70
C LEU A 82 -23.97 -6.08 -8.45
N ASN A 83 -23.92 -6.68 -7.26
CA ASN A 83 -24.81 -7.79 -6.89
C ASN A 83 -26.30 -7.38 -6.91
N ARG A 84 -26.62 -6.17 -6.42
CA ARG A 84 -28.00 -5.64 -6.48
C ARG A 84 -28.47 -5.38 -7.91
N ASP A 85 -27.60 -4.88 -8.77
CA ASP A 85 -27.92 -4.65 -10.19
C ASP A 85 -28.14 -6.00 -10.92
N LEU A 86 -27.34 -7.04 -10.62
CA LEU A 86 -27.51 -8.40 -11.14
C LEU A 86 -28.82 -9.06 -10.68
N GLU A 87 -29.18 -8.90 -9.41
CA GLU A 87 -30.42 -9.44 -8.83
C GLU A 87 -31.66 -8.74 -9.40
N ARG A 88 -31.57 -7.43 -9.68
CA ARG A 88 -32.63 -6.72 -10.42
C ARG A 88 -32.75 -7.19 -11.86
N LEU A 89 -31.63 -7.49 -12.52
CA LEU A 89 -31.62 -8.01 -13.89
C LEU A 89 -32.25 -9.41 -13.96
N SER A 90 -31.96 -10.30 -12.99
CA SER A 90 -32.54 -11.65 -12.97
C SER A 90 -34.06 -11.61 -12.78
N ILE A 91 -34.56 -10.76 -11.88
CA ILE A 91 -36.01 -10.55 -11.68
C ILE A 91 -36.67 -9.97 -12.93
N PHE A 92 -36.01 -9.02 -13.61
CA PHE A 92 -36.52 -8.43 -14.84
C PHE A 92 -36.61 -9.47 -15.97
N ILE A 93 -35.56 -10.28 -16.15
CA ILE A 93 -35.53 -11.37 -17.13
C ILE A 93 -36.65 -12.36 -16.83
N GLN A 94 -36.79 -12.80 -15.56
CA GLN A 94 -37.86 -13.71 -15.15
C GLN A 94 -39.26 -13.15 -15.45
N ARG A 95 -39.52 -11.88 -15.13
CA ARG A 95 -40.79 -11.24 -15.47
C ARG A 95 -41.03 -11.18 -16.97
N LYS A 96 -40.03 -10.78 -17.76
CA LYS A 96 -40.16 -10.72 -19.22
C LYS A 96 -40.32 -12.08 -19.86
N THR A 97 -39.71 -13.13 -19.33
CA THR A 97 -39.95 -14.50 -19.79
C THR A 97 -41.35 -15.01 -19.41
N CYS A 98 -41.92 -14.58 -18.28
CA CYS A 98 -43.29 -14.95 -17.92
C CYS A 98 -44.35 -14.11 -18.67
N GLU A 99 -44.05 -12.85 -19.02
CA GLU A 99 -44.96 -11.98 -19.78
C GLU A 99 -44.95 -12.30 -21.29
N ASN A 100 -43.82 -12.74 -21.86
CA ASN A 100 -43.71 -13.10 -23.27
C ASN A 100 -43.94 -14.59 -23.57
N PHE A 101 -44.17 -15.42 -22.55
CA PHE A 101 -44.76 -16.75 -22.78
C PHE A 101 -46.26 -16.61 -22.64
N PRO A 102 -47.02 -16.62 -23.75
CA PRO A 102 -48.44 -16.84 -23.66
C PRO A 102 -48.61 -18.29 -23.23
N PHE A 103 -48.66 -18.53 -21.91
CA PHE A 103 -49.27 -19.72 -21.36
C PHE A 103 -50.78 -19.60 -21.63
N PHE A 104 -51.17 -19.68 -22.91
CA PHE A 104 -52.43 -20.31 -23.24
C PHE A 104 -52.36 -21.70 -22.63
N ASN A 105 -53.46 -22.11 -22.02
CA ASN A 105 -53.71 -23.46 -21.54
C ASN A 105 -53.51 -24.44 -22.72
N LEU A 106 -52.26 -24.84 -22.95
CA LEU A 106 -51.94 -25.94 -23.83
C LEU A 106 -52.29 -27.19 -23.04
N ASP A 107 -53.41 -27.80 -23.41
CA ASP A 107 -53.77 -29.13 -22.92
C ASP A 107 -52.58 -30.08 -23.09
N ASP A 108 -52.38 -31.00 -22.15
CA ASP A 108 -51.25 -31.95 -22.12
C ASP A 108 -51.03 -32.70 -23.45
N SER A 109 -52.06 -32.77 -24.30
CA SER A 109 -51.99 -33.34 -25.64
C SER A 109 -51.20 -32.49 -26.66
N GLU A 110 -51.25 -31.16 -26.57
CA GLU A 110 -50.52 -30.26 -27.48
C GLU A 110 -49.03 -30.15 -27.10
N PHE A 111 -48.71 -30.17 -25.81
CA PHE A 111 -47.34 -30.25 -25.33
C PHE A 111 -46.65 -31.55 -25.80
N ARG A 112 -47.40 -32.67 -25.82
CA ARG A 112 -46.94 -33.96 -26.36
C ARG A 112 -46.80 -33.96 -27.89
N LYS A 113 -47.58 -33.17 -28.62
CA LYS A 113 -47.42 -32.99 -30.08
C LYS A 113 -46.21 -32.13 -30.42
N ALA A 114 -45.95 -31.06 -29.66
CA ALA A 114 -44.78 -30.20 -29.83
C ALA A 114 -43.46 -30.92 -29.48
N THR A 115 -43.47 -31.83 -28.50
CA THR A 115 -42.31 -32.67 -28.16
C THR A 115 -42.05 -33.81 -29.15
N ARG A 116 -43.07 -34.27 -29.90
CA ARG A 116 -42.93 -35.22 -31.01
C ARG A 116 -42.39 -34.61 -32.30
N ALA A 117 -42.42 -33.28 -32.44
CA ALA A 117 -41.65 -32.62 -33.48
C ALA A 117 -40.17 -32.70 -33.08
N ASN A 118 -39.37 -33.44 -33.86
CA ASN A 118 -37.95 -33.77 -33.68
C ASN A 118 -36.99 -32.61 -33.27
N SER A 119 -37.46 -31.35 -33.20
CA SER A 119 -36.65 -30.18 -32.86
C SER A 119 -36.27 -30.06 -31.38
N ILE A 120 -37.06 -30.59 -30.43
CA ILE A 120 -36.78 -30.43 -28.98
C ILE A 120 -35.74 -31.46 -28.51
N HIS A 121 -35.88 -32.72 -28.92
CA HIS A 121 -34.90 -33.78 -28.60
C HIS A 121 -33.49 -33.49 -29.15
N VAL A 122 -33.39 -32.92 -30.35
CA VAL A 122 -32.10 -32.51 -30.94
C VAL A 122 -31.44 -31.39 -30.11
N LYS A 123 -32.21 -30.39 -29.66
CA LYS A 123 -31.69 -29.29 -28.83
C LYS A 123 -31.22 -29.76 -27.45
N VAL A 124 -31.91 -30.71 -26.82
CA VAL A 124 -31.52 -31.27 -25.51
C VAL A 124 -30.20 -32.06 -25.61
N ASN A 125 -30.03 -32.89 -26.65
CA ASN A 125 -28.78 -33.65 -26.85
C ASN A 125 -27.58 -32.73 -27.20
N LEU A 126 -27.80 -31.66 -27.98
CA LEU A 126 -26.77 -30.65 -28.26
C LEU A 126 -26.35 -29.88 -27.00
N LEU A 127 -27.30 -29.54 -26.12
CA LEU A 127 -27.00 -28.88 -24.84
C LEU A 127 -26.22 -29.80 -23.89
N GLN A 128 -26.60 -31.08 -23.78
CA GLN A 128 -25.90 -32.06 -22.94
C GLN A 128 -24.48 -32.35 -23.43
N THR A 129 -24.26 -32.48 -24.74
CA THR A 129 -22.92 -32.67 -25.32
C THR A 129 -22.05 -31.42 -25.16
N SER A 130 -22.64 -30.23 -25.20
CA SER A 130 -21.92 -28.97 -24.93
C SER A 130 -21.54 -28.85 -23.45
N GLN A 131 -22.45 -29.18 -22.54
CA GLN A 131 -22.19 -29.17 -21.09
C GLN A 131 -21.07 -30.15 -20.70
N THR A 132 -21.03 -31.34 -21.28
CA THR A 132 -19.96 -32.32 -21.00
C THR A 132 -18.59 -31.88 -21.50
N LYS A 133 -18.51 -31.17 -22.65
CA LYS A 133 -17.25 -30.54 -23.12
C LYS A 133 -16.77 -29.47 -22.14
N ILE A 134 -17.66 -28.59 -21.71
CA ILE A 134 -17.35 -27.54 -20.73
C ILE A 134 -16.86 -28.13 -19.41
N LEU A 135 -17.51 -29.19 -18.91
CA LEU A 135 -17.07 -29.86 -17.68
C LEU A 135 -15.67 -30.48 -17.82
N LYS A 136 -15.35 -31.09 -18.97
CA LYS A 136 -14.01 -31.64 -19.23
C LYS A 136 -12.95 -30.54 -19.27
N GLU A 137 -13.24 -29.40 -19.87
CA GLU A 137 -12.33 -28.25 -19.86
C GLU A 137 -12.16 -27.65 -18.47
N LYS A 138 -13.24 -27.56 -17.70
CA LYS A 138 -13.19 -27.09 -16.30
C LYS A 138 -12.25 -27.94 -15.44
N VAL A 139 -12.36 -29.27 -15.53
CA VAL A 139 -11.47 -30.19 -14.78
C VAL A 139 -10.00 -30.01 -15.18
N LYS A 140 -9.73 -29.82 -16.48
CA LYS A 140 -8.36 -29.53 -16.97
C LYS A 140 -7.84 -28.22 -16.39
N LEU A 141 -8.64 -27.16 -16.39
CA LEU A 141 -8.27 -25.87 -15.82
C LEU A 141 -8.05 -25.96 -14.30
N GLU A 142 -8.86 -26.71 -13.58
CA GLU A 142 -8.68 -26.95 -12.13
C GLU A 142 -7.33 -27.60 -11.83
N SER A 143 -6.94 -28.63 -12.60
CA SER A 143 -5.63 -29.27 -12.47
C SER A 143 -4.47 -28.30 -12.72
N VAL A 144 -4.57 -27.45 -13.75
CA VAL A 144 -3.55 -26.43 -14.04
C VAL A 144 -3.46 -25.40 -12.92
N VAL A 145 -4.59 -24.97 -12.36
CA VAL A 145 -4.63 -24.03 -11.24
C VAL A 145 -3.94 -24.62 -10.01
N ASP A 146 -4.13 -25.90 -9.71
CA ASP A 146 -3.47 -26.54 -8.58
C ASP A 146 -1.96 -26.68 -8.79
N LEU A 147 -1.52 -27.01 -10.01
CA LEU A 147 -0.10 -27.00 -10.36
C LEU A 147 0.53 -25.61 -10.15
N ILE A 148 -0.14 -24.55 -10.61
CA ILE A 148 0.32 -23.17 -10.42
C ILE A 148 0.40 -22.81 -8.93
N LYS A 149 -0.58 -23.23 -8.12
CA LYS A 149 -0.55 -22.98 -6.66
C LYS A 149 0.65 -23.65 -6.01
N GLU A 150 0.98 -24.89 -6.35
CA GLU A 150 2.15 -25.58 -5.81
C GLU A 150 3.45 -24.90 -6.26
N GLN A 151 3.57 -24.53 -7.54
CA GLN A 151 4.73 -23.77 -8.02
C GLN A 151 4.90 -22.44 -7.26
N LEU A 152 3.80 -21.71 -7.02
CA LEU A 152 3.83 -20.47 -6.25
C LEU A 152 4.20 -20.69 -4.78
N LYS A 153 3.82 -21.83 -4.18
CA LYS A 153 4.23 -22.19 -2.81
C LYS A 153 5.75 -22.43 -2.75
N GLU A 154 6.29 -23.19 -3.70
CA GLU A 154 7.73 -23.46 -3.75
C GLU A 154 8.54 -22.18 -4.02
N ASN A 155 8.11 -21.37 -4.98
CA ASN A 155 8.75 -20.07 -5.23
C ASN A 155 8.73 -19.17 -3.98
N ARG A 156 7.63 -19.16 -3.22
CA ARG A 156 7.55 -18.41 -1.95
C ARG A 156 8.50 -18.96 -0.89
N LYS A 157 8.71 -20.28 -0.81
CA LYS A 157 9.66 -20.87 0.12
C LYS A 157 11.09 -20.50 -0.26
N SER A 158 11.45 -20.64 -1.53
CA SER A 158 12.77 -20.28 -2.05
C SER A 158 13.09 -18.80 -1.80
N LEU A 159 12.17 -17.89 -2.12
CA LEU A 159 12.35 -16.45 -1.86
C LEU A 159 12.50 -16.14 -0.36
N ARG A 160 11.81 -16.86 0.54
CA ARG A 160 11.98 -16.68 1.99
C ARG A 160 13.38 -17.09 2.44
N GLN A 161 13.87 -18.23 1.95
CA GLN A 161 15.22 -18.71 2.25
C GLN A 161 16.28 -17.71 1.78
N GLU A 162 16.13 -17.18 0.57
CA GLU A 162 17.02 -16.16 0.02
C GLU A 162 17.01 -14.87 0.85
N ILE A 163 15.82 -14.38 1.25
CA ILE A 163 15.69 -13.21 2.12
C ILE A 163 16.41 -13.43 3.46
N ASP A 164 16.27 -14.62 4.05
CA ASP A 164 16.90 -14.90 5.36
C ASP A 164 18.41 -15.06 5.24
N PHE A 165 18.91 -15.64 4.15
CA PHE A 165 20.33 -15.65 3.81
C PHE A 165 20.88 -14.22 3.67
N LEU A 166 20.25 -13.37 2.86
CA LEU A 166 20.67 -11.99 2.66
C LEU A 166 20.62 -11.16 3.95
N LYS A 167 19.67 -11.44 4.86
CA LYS A 167 19.65 -10.81 6.19
C LYS A 167 20.85 -11.23 7.03
N GLN A 168 21.20 -12.52 7.01
CA GLN A 168 22.37 -13.02 7.75
C GLN A 168 23.64 -12.40 7.21
N GLU A 169 23.83 -12.40 5.89
CA GLU A 169 24.97 -11.78 5.22
C GLU A 169 25.09 -10.30 5.59
N ASN A 170 24.00 -9.54 5.52
CA ASN A 170 23.98 -8.14 5.94
C ASN A 170 24.40 -7.94 7.40
N ARG A 171 23.99 -8.83 8.32
CA ARG A 171 24.44 -8.76 9.72
C ARG A 171 25.95 -8.97 9.82
N THR A 172 26.50 -9.92 9.07
CA THR A 172 27.95 -10.18 9.07
C THR A 172 28.74 -9.00 8.49
N LEU A 173 28.28 -8.43 7.37
CA LEU A 173 28.92 -7.27 6.74
C LEU A 173 28.86 -6.05 7.66
N LYS A 174 27.75 -5.83 8.36
CA LYS A 174 27.63 -4.75 9.35
C LYS A 174 28.63 -4.92 10.51
N SER A 175 28.81 -6.15 11.00
CA SER A 175 29.82 -6.44 12.02
C SER A 175 31.25 -6.21 11.51
N LYS A 176 31.57 -6.65 10.28
CA LYS A 176 32.86 -6.40 9.64
C LYS A 176 33.13 -4.90 9.48
N LEU A 177 32.14 -4.15 8.98
CA LEU A 177 32.23 -2.70 8.83
C LEU A 177 32.52 -2.01 10.17
N GLN A 178 31.82 -2.39 11.24
CA GLN A 178 32.05 -1.82 12.57
C GLN A 178 33.48 -2.07 13.05
N LYS A 179 34.02 -3.29 12.85
CA LYS A 179 35.41 -3.61 13.19
C LYS A 179 36.40 -2.76 12.41
N THR A 180 36.16 -2.55 11.11
CA THR A 180 37.01 -1.68 10.27
C THR A 180 36.97 -0.24 10.76
N ILE A 181 35.80 0.28 11.12
CA ILE A 181 35.66 1.63 11.69
C ILE A 181 36.46 1.74 12.99
N SER A 182 36.31 0.80 13.92
CA SER A 182 37.09 0.80 15.17
C SER A 182 38.60 0.79 14.92
N LYS A 183 39.07 -0.07 14.01
CA LYS A 183 40.49 -0.14 13.65
C LYS A 183 40.98 1.14 12.99
N SER A 184 40.17 1.77 12.14
CA SER A 184 40.52 3.06 11.53
C SER A 184 40.65 4.18 12.57
N ALA A 185 39.82 4.17 13.61
CA ALA A 185 39.89 5.13 14.70
C ALA A 185 41.11 4.90 15.59
N GLU A 186 41.52 3.65 15.82
CA GLU A 186 42.77 3.31 16.51
C GLU A 186 43.99 3.80 15.74
N LEU A 187 44.07 3.52 14.44
CA LEU A 187 45.17 3.99 13.59
C LEU A 187 45.23 5.53 13.53
N SER A 188 44.07 6.20 13.54
CA SER A 188 44.03 7.67 13.58
C SER A 188 44.66 8.21 14.86
N ARG A 189 44.36 7.59 16.01
CA ARG A 189 45.00 7.95 17.30
C ARG A 189 46.51 7.68 17.28
N GLU A 190 46.95 6.57 16.70
CA GLU A 190 48.39 6.28 16.57
C GLU A 190 49.11 7.33 15.71
N ILE A 191 48.51 7.75 14.60
CA ILE A 191 49.06 8.81 13.74
C ILE A 191 49.20 10.13 14.52
N GLU A 192 48.18 10.52 15.28
CA GLU A 192 48.24 11.72 16.13
C GLU A 192 49.39 11.67 17.14
N ILE A 193 49.56 10.54 17.83
CA ILE A 193 50.66 10.35 18.78
C ILE A 193 52.01 10.49 18.08
N ARG A 194 52.18 9.84 16.91
CA ARG A 194 53.44 9.91 16.14
C ARG A 194 53.73 11.32 15.62
N ASN A 195 52.71 12.08 15.26
CA ASN A 195 52.88 13.49 14.88
C ASN A 195 53.39 14.32 16.06
N LEU A 196 52.81 14.15 17.26
CA LEU A 196 53.28 14.83 18.46
C LEU A 196 54.73 14.46 18.84
N GLU A 197 55.12 13.21 18.66
CA GLU A 197 56.52 12.77 18.84
C GLU A 197 57.45 13.45 17.84
N ASN A 198 57.06 13.50 16.57
CA ASN A 198 57.84 14.15 15.51
C ASN A 198 58.01 15.65 15.77
N ASP A 199 56.96 16.33 16.25
CA ASP A 199 57.03 17.75 16.59
C ASP A 199 58.01 18.00 17.74
N LYS A 200 57.98 17.18 18.79
CA LYS A 200 58.97 17.25 19.89
C LYS A 200 60.40 17.05 19.39
N LEU A 201 60.62 16.10 18.48
CA LEU A 201 61.95 15.85 17.90
C LEU A 201 62.40 17.03 17.03
N ARG A 202 61.49 17.66 16.27
CA ARG A 202 61.78 18.86 15.48
C ARG A 202 62.21 20.02 16.38
N GLU A 203 61.49 20.28 17.47
CA GLU A 203 61.86 21.32 18.45
C GLU A 203 63.21 21.04 19.12
N GLN A 204 63.54 19.78 19.41
CA GLN A 204 64.85 19.41 19.94
C GLN A 204 65.96 19.66 18.91
N LEU A 205 65.74 19.26 17.66
CA LEU A 205 66.69 19.47 16.58
C LEU A 205 66.94 20.97 16.34
N GLU A 206 65.88 21.78 16.31
CA GLU A 206 65.99 23.23 16.16
C GLU A 206 66.80 23.85 17.29
N ARG A 207 66.53 23.47 18.54
CA ARG A 207 67.34 23.91 19.70
C ARG A 207 68.81 23.53 19.57
N CYS A 208 69.12 22.30 19.16
CA CYS A 208 70.49 21.86 18.95
C CYS A 208 71.17 22.63 17.82
N THR A 209 70.45 22.87 16.73
CA THR A 209 70.93 23.62 15.56
C THR A 209 71.24 25.07 15.94
N SER A 210 70.36 25.74 16.66
CA SER A 210 70.57 27.12 17.14
C SER A 210 71.78 27.22 18.08
N LYS A 211 71.95 26.24 18.99
CA LYS A 211 73.13 26.17 19.87
C LYS A 211 74.42 25.99 19.07
N TYR A 212 74.42 25.11 18.09
CA TYR A 212 75.58 24.88 17.23
C TYR A 212 75.93 26.13 16.43
N GLN A 213 74.95 26.79 15.82
CA GLN A 213 75.15 28.05 15.10
C GLN A 213 75.74 29.14 16.02
N ALA A 214 75.19 29.32 17.22
CA ALA A 214 75.72 30.27 18.19
C ALA A 214 77.19 29.98 18.56
N TRP A 215 77.53 28.70 18.76
CA TRP A 215 78.91 28.27 19.03
C TRP A 215 79.86 28.58 17.86
N THR A 216 79.42 28.35 16.61
CA THR A 216 80.23 28.66 15.40
C THR A 216 80.46 30.15 15.17
N TYR A 217 79.64 31.04 15.73
CA TYR A 217 79.88 32.49 15.65
C TYR A 217 80.85 33.00 16.71
N GLN A 218 81.08 32.23 17.77
CA GLN A 218 81.95 32.62 18.91
C GLN A 218 83.39 32.10 18.80
N ASN A 219 83.64 31.10 17.95
CA ASN A 219 84.94 30.46 17.76
C ASN A 219 85.35 30.55 16.29
#